data_AF-A0A0S4NQY4-F1
#
_entry.id   AF-A0A0S4NQY4-F1
#
_cell.length_a   1.000
_cell.length_b   1.000
_cell.length_c   1.000
_cell.angle_alpha   90.00
_cell.angle_beta   90.00
_cell.angle_gamma   90.00
#
_symmetry.space_group_name_H-M   'P 1'
#
loop_
_entity.id
_entity.type
_entity.pdbx_description
1 polymer ?
#
loop_
_entity_poly.entity_id
_entity_poly.type
_entity_poly.pdbx_seq_one_letter_code
_entity_poly.pdbx_strand_id
1 'polypeptide(L)'
;MQKMYNGEMMRVLRSFTFNGEQYVDLRNQAGEDFESVSASELGKNKPAQKKQTKKVHKIIFTKGEDKNVFELDSPEYNKFISDNKLNEAMIQNCIKGVIKTHKGYTITEEK
;
A
#
# COMPACT_ATOMS: atom_id res chain seq x y z
N MET A 1 0.50 4.65 -25.74
CA MET A 1 0.16 6.05 -25.42
C MET A 1 1.05 6.52 -24.27
N GLN A 2 1.59 7.74 -24.32
CA GLN A 2 2.44 8.31 -23.26
C GLN A 2 1.74 9.51 -22.62
N LYS A 3 1.93 9.72 -21.32
CA LYS A 3 1.33 10.78 -20.53
C LYS A 3 2.35 11.33 -19.53
N MET A 4 2.30 12.63 -19.29
CA MET A 4 3.18 13.27 -18.31
C MET A 4 2.57 13.13 -16.91
N TYR A 5 3.39 12.66 -15.96
CA TYR A 5 3.00 12.48 -14.56
C TYR A 5 4.22 12.74 -13.67
N ASN A 6 4.07 13.55 -12.63
CA ASN A 6 5.17 13.97 -11.73
C ASN A 6 6.41 14.56 -12.45
N GLY A 7 6.21 15.26 -13.57
CA GLY A 7 7.30 15.86 -14.33
C GLY A 7 8.04 14.90 -15.29
N GLU A 8 7.66 13.62 -15.31
CA GLU A 8 8.24 12.61 -16.19
C GLU A 8 7.24 12.11 -17.24
N MET A 9 7.76 11.70 -18.40
CA MET A 9 6.95 11.00 -19.40
C MET A 9 6.77 9.53 -19.01
N MET A 10 5.53 9.15 -18.72
CA MET A 10 5.14 7.80 -18.39
C MET A 10 4.45 7.12 -19.56
N ARG A 11 4.64 5.80 -19.68
CA ARG A 11 3.89 4.95 -20.61
C ARG A 11 2.60 4.50 -19.93
N VAL A 12 1.46 4.66 -20.59
CA VAL A 12 0.18 4.10 -20.13
C VAL A 12 0.19 2.59 -20.40
N LEU A 13 0.03 1.79 -19.34
CA LEU A 13 -0.11 0.35 -19.40
C LEU A 13 -1.58 -0.05 -19.59
N ARG A 14 -2.47 0.55 -18.79
CA ARG A 14 -3.90 0.26 -18.80
C ARG A 14 -4.68 1.53 -18.42
N SER A 15 -5.91 1.64 -18.90
CA SER A 15 -6.89 2.61 -18.40
C SER A 15 -8.17 1.88 -18.00
N PHE A 16 -8.78 2.27 -16.89
CA PHE A 16 -10.04 1.70 -16.41
C PHE A 16 -10.86 2.74 -15.64
N THR A 17 -12.15 2.48 -15.46
CA THR A 17 -13.05 3.33 -14.70
C THR A 17 -13.46 2.62 -13.43
N PHE A 18 -13.34 3.30 -12.29
CA PHE A 18 -13.77 2.79 -10.99
C PHE A 18 -14.60 3.87 -10.29
N ASN A 19 -15.80 3.52 -9.86
CA ASN A 19 -16.72 4.44 -9.17
C ASN A 19 -17.01 5.76 -9.94
N GLY A 20 -17.11 5.69 -11.27
CA GLY A 20 -17.36 6.85 -12.14
C GLY A 20 -16.12 7.72 -12.43
N GLU A 21 -14.97 7.40 -11.84
CA GLU A 21 -13.71 8.11 -12.09
C GLU A 21 -12.77 7.27 -12.95
N GLN A 22 -12.01 7.94 -13.83
CA GLN A 22 -11.07 7.29 -14.73
C GLN A 22 -9.68 7.22 -14.11
N TYR A 23 -9.11 6.01 -14.15
CA TYR A 23 -7.80 5.67 -13.63
C TYR A 23 -6.92 5.06 -14.73
N VAL A 24 -5.62 5.19 -14.56
CA VAL A 24 -4.61 4.64 -15.46
C VAL A 24 -3.46 4.03 -14.69
N ASP A 25 -2.94 2.91 -15.21
CA ASP A 25 -1.68 2.34 -14.78
C ASP A 25 -0.58 2.89 -15.68
N LEU A 26 0.52 3.34 -15.10
CA LEU A 26 1.63 4.01 -15.76
C LEU A 26 2.94 3.28 -15.49
N ARG A 27 3.91 3.38 -16.40
CA ARG A 27 5.29 2.90 -16.22
C ARG A 27 6.28 4.02 -16.56
N ASN A 28 7.26 4.26 -15.69
CA ASN A 28 8.33 5.21 -15.98
C ASN A 28 9.46 4.59 -16.81
N GLN A 29 10.45 5.40 -17.21
CA GLN A 29 11.61 4.92 -17.96
C GLN A 29 12.51 3.98 -17.16
N ALA A 30 12.52 4.09 -15.83
CA ALA A 30 13.25 3.20 -14.94
C ALA A 30 12.57 1.81 -14.78
N GLY A 31 11.36 1.63 -15.33
CA GLY A 31 10.61 0.38 -15.25
C GLY A 31 9.73 0.26 -14.00
N GLU A 32 9.56 1.34 -13.24
CA GLU A 32 8.65 1.41 -12.10
C GLU A 32 7.21 1.62 -12.56
N ASP A 33 6.29 0.85 -11.95
CA ASP A 33 4.86 0.89 -12.23
C ASP A 33 4.10 1.72 -11.20
N PHE A 34 3.19 2.55 -11.67
CA PHE A 34 2.29 3.41 -10.90
C PHE A 34 0.86 3.03 -11.25
N GLU A 35 0.22 2.29 -10.36
CA GLU A 35 -1.13 1.76 -10.59
C GLU A 35 -2.20 2.74 -10.13
N SER A 36 -3.39 2.66 -10.75
CA SER A 36 -4.57 3.43 -10.33
C SER A 36 -4.33 4.94 -10.20
N VAL A 37 -3.53 5.52 -11.11
CA VAL A 37 -3.32 6.97 -11.16
C VAL A 37 -4.56 7.62 -11.77
N SER A 38 -5.17 8.58 -11.06
CA SER A 38 -6.33 9.29 -11.59
C SER A 38 -5.97 10.00 -12.90
N ALA A 39 -6.78 9.80 -13.94
CA ALA A 39 -6.58 10.45 -15.23
C ALA A 39 -6.61 11.98 -15.12
N SER A 40 -7.28 12.51 -14.10
CA SER A 40 -7.36 13.94 -13.77
C SER A 40 -6.05 14.50 -13.20
N GLU A 41 -5.10 13.65 -12.78
CA GLU A 41 -3.76 14.06 -12.32
C GLU A 41 -2.72 14.06 -13.45
N LEU A 42 -3.04 13.50 -14.62
CA LEU A 42 -2.16 13.49 -15.79
C LEU A 42 -2.01 14.89 -16.39
N GLY A 43 -0.78 15.25 -16.78
CA GLY A 43 -0.47 16.54 -17.39
C GLY A 43 -0.39 17.73 -16.42
N LYS A 44 -0.61 17.51 -15.12
CA LYS A 44 -0.40 18.53 -14.09
C LYS A 44 1.07 18.49 -13.66
N ASN A 45 1.82 19.55 -13.98
CA ASN A 45 3.12 19.83 -13.39
C ASN A 45 2.95 20.25 -11.92
N LYS A 46 2.61 19.30 -11.05
CA LYS A 46 2.75 19.51 -9.62
C LYS A 46 4.20 19.22 -9.24
N PRO A 47 4.82 20.00 -8.34
CA PRO A 47 6.11 19.63 -7.77
C PRO A 47 5.98 18.22 -7.19
N ALA A 48 6.91 17.35 -7.54
CA ALA A 48 6.87 15.91 -7.27
C ALA A 48 6.59 15.63 -5.78
N GLN A 49 5.32 15.50 -5.41
CA GLN A 49 4.95 14.75 -4.24
C GLN A 49 5.16 13.31 -4.64
N LYS A 50 6.23 12.70 -4.12
CA LYS A 50 6.45 11.26 -4.13
C LYS A 50 5.24 10.58 -3.44
N LYS A 51 4.10 10.50 -4.12
CA LYS A 51 3.11 9.47 -3.85
C LYS A 51 3.65 8.23 -4.54
N GLN A 52 4.66 7.63 -3.90
CA GLN A 52 4.84 6.19 -4.04
C GLN A 52 3.48 5.61 -3.65
N THR A 53 2.75 5.09 -4.63
CA THR A 53 1.77 4.05 -4.36
C THR A 53 2.56 2.85 -3.83
N LYS A 54 2.98 2.93 -2.56
CA LYS A 54 3.39 1.76 -1.79
C LYS A 54 2.23 0.80 -1.97
N LYS A 55 2.50 -0.40 -2.49
CA LYS A 55 1.60 -1.54 -2.29
C LYS A 55 1.16 -1.46 -0.84
N VAL A 56 -0.13 -1.24 -0.62
CA VAL A 56 -0.64 -1.05 0.73
C VAL A 56 -0.62 -2.43 1.36
N HIS A 57 0.50 -2.78 1.97
CA HIS A 57 0.68 -4.05 2.66
C HIS A 57 -0.31 -4.07 3.81
N LYS A 58 -1.41 -4.80 3.68
CA LYS A 58 -2.39 -4.91 4.75
C LYS A 58 -1.96 -6.01 5.71
N ILE A 59 -1.83 -5.67 6.98
CA ILE A 59 -1.50 -6.60 8.05
C ILE A 59 -2.78 -6.97 8.78
N ILE A 60 -3.02 -8.27 8.86
CA ILE A 60 -4.16 -8.88 9.54
C ILE A 60 -3.69 -9.40 10.89
N PHE A 61 -4.31 -8.93 11.96
CA PHE A 61 -4.15 -9.40 13.33
C PHE A 61 -5.39 -10.20 13.73
N THR A 62 -5.21 -11.48 14.02
CA THR A 62 -6.30 -12.38 14.44
C THR A 62 -6.08 -12.86 15.86
N LYS A 63 -7.07 -12.76 16.74
CA LYS A 63 -6.99 -13.25 18.13
C LYS A 63 -8.32 -13.91 18.49
N GLY A 64 -8.33 -15.24 18.51
CA GLY A 64 -9.59 -15.98 18.64
C GLY A 64 -10.50 -15.71 17.44
N GLU A 65 -11.69 -15.18 17.68
CA GLU A 65 -12.66 -14.81 16.64
C GLU A 65 -12.47 -13.36 16.14
N ASP A 66 -11.72 -12.53 16.87
CA ASP A 66 -11.49 -11.13 16.51
C ASP A 66 -10.44 -11.00 15.41
N LYS A 67 -10.80 -10.35 14.30
CA LYS A 67 -9.91 -10.04 13.18
C LYS A 67 -9.84 -8.53 12.96
N ASN A 68 -8.63 -7.98 13.06
CA ASN A 68 -8.35 -6.57 12.79
C ASN A 68 -7.41 -6.46 11.59
N VAL A 69 -7.71 -5.56 10.66
CA VAL A 69 -6.91 -5.37 9.44
C VAL A 69 -6.46 -3.92 9.38
N PHE A 70 -5.16 -3.70 9.23
CA PHE A 70 -4.57 -2.37 9.16
C PHE A 70 -3.61 -2.27 7.98
N GLU A 71 -3.45 -1.06 7.45
CA GLU A 71 -2.40 -0.79 6.47
C GLU A 71 -1.05 -0.65 7.19
N LEU A 72 -0.01 -1.30 6.66
CA LEU A 72 1.35 -1.24 7.21
C LEU A 72 1.81 0.22 7.21
N ASP A 73 2.40 0.64 8.34
CA ASP A 73 2.82 2.02 8.63
C ASP A 73 1.67 3.04 8.79
N SER A 74 0.40 2.63 8.80
CA SER A 74 -0.70 3.57 9.03
C SER A 74 -0.71 4.11 10.47
N PRO A 75 -1.28 5.31 10.72
CA PRO A 75 -1.46 5.81 12.07
C PRO A 75 -2.25 4.84 12.96
N GLU A 76 -3.23 4.14 12.39
CA GLU A 76 -4.05 3.16 13.13
C GLU A 76 -3.27 1.90 13.46
N TYR A 77 -2.43 1.41 12.54
CA TYR A 77 -1.49 0.31 12.77
C TYR A 77 -0.55 0.62 13.93
N ASN A 78 0.11 1.79 13.89
CA ASN A 78 1.05 2.21 14.93
C ASN A 78 0.36 2.37 16.29
N LYS A 79 -0.85 2.93 16.30
CA LYS A 79 -1.66 3.05 17.51
C LYS A 79 -2.04 1.68 18.07
N PHE A 80 -2.52 0.77 17.22
CA PHE A 80 -2.89 -0.59 17.63
C PHE A 80 -1.72 -1.35 18.24
N ILE A 81 -0.53 -1.24 17.63
CA ILE A 81 0.71 -1.85 18.13
C ILE A 81 1.09 -1.28 19.48
N SER A 82 1.04 0.05 19.63
CA SER A 82 1.35 0.72 20.90
C SER A 82 0.37 0.32 22.00
N ASP A 83 -0.93 0.39 21.73
CA ASP A 83 -2.01 0.07 22.68
C ASP A 83 -1.92 -1.39 23.14
N ASN A 84 -1.60 -2.31 22.23
CA ASN A 84 -1.43 -3.74 22.52
C ASN A 84 0.01 -4.12 22.96
N LYS A 85 0.92 -3.14 23.03
CA LYS A 85 2.35 -3.32 23.32
C LYS A 85 2.97 -4.43 22.46
N LEU A 86 2.64 -4.46 21.17
CA LEU A 86 3.23 -5.36 20.19
C LEU A 86 4.61 -4.84 19.79
N ASN A 87 5.49 -5.74 19.33
CA ASN A 87 6.84 -5.38 18.95
C ASN A 87 6.95 -5.59 17.44
N GLU A 88 7.24 -4.55 16.69
CA GLU A 88 7.37 -4.61 15.22
C GLU A 88 8.30 -5.73 14.74
N ALA A 89 9.41 -5.97 15.42
CA ALA A 89 10.32 -7.07 15.07
C ALA A 89 9.62 -8.44 15.18
N MET A 90 8.78 -8.62 16.20
CA MET A 90 7.99 -9.85 16.38
C MET A 90 6.85 -9.95 15.37
N ILE A 91 6.22 -8.83 15.01
CA ILE A 91 5.19 -8.75 13.97
C ILE A 91 5.78 -9.19 12.63
N GLN A 92 6.94 -8.65 12.26
CA GLN A 92 7.68 -9.04 11.06
C GLN A 92 8.06 -10.52 11.08
N ASN A 93 8.50 -11.04 12.23
CA ASN A 93 8.78 -12.47 12.38
C ASN A 93 7.52 -13.34 12.23
N CYS A 94 6.35 -12.85 12.64
CA CYS A 94 5.07 -13.53 12.42
C CYS A 94 4.69 -13.54 10.93
N ILE A 95 4.81 -12.41 10.25
CA ILE A 95 4.56 -12.29 8.82
C ILE A 95 5.49 -13.21 8.01
N LYS A 96 6.76 -13.31 8.40
CA LYS A 96 7.75 -14.23 7.80
C LYS A 96 7.54 -15.70 8.17
N GLY A 97 6.61 -16.02 9.07
CA GLY A 97 6.34 -17.38 9.54
C GLY A 97 7.40 -17.95 10.51
N VAL A 98 8.33 -17.13 11.00
CA VAL A 98 9.34 -17.54 11.99
C VAL A 98 8.69 -17.83 13.35
N ILE A 99 7.68 -17.04 13.71
CA ILE A 99 6.93 -17.18 14.95
C ILE A 99 5.45 -17.32 14.59
N LYS A 100 4.73 -18.27 15.22
CA LYS A 100 3.32 -18.53 14.89
C LYS A 100 2.38 -17.43 15.41
N THR A 101 2.65 -16.91 16.60
CA THR A 101 1.79 -15.94 17.29
C THR A 101 2.62 -14.98 18.13
N HIS A 102 2.21 -13.71 18.22
CA HIS A 102 2.78 -12.73 19.13
C HIS A 102 1.71 -12.20 20.09
N LYS A 103 1.89 -12.38 21.40
CA LYS A 103 0.91 -12.00 22.44
C LYS A 103 -0.52 -12.49 22.18
N GLY A 104 -0.65 -13.70 21.63
CA GLY A 104 -1.94 -14.31 21.30
C GLY A 104 -2.56 -13.80 19.98
N TYR A 105 -1.89 -12.90 19.26
CA TYR A 105 -2.27 -12.52 17.91
C TYR A 105 -1.54 -13.40 16.88
N THR A 106 -2.31 -13.97 15.95
CA THR A 106 -1.82 -14.51 14.69
C THR A 106 -1.75 -13.37 13.69
N ILE A 107 -0.56 -13.12 13.15
CA ILE A 107 -0.31 -11.96 12.29
C ILE A 107 0.04 -12.45 10.90
N THR A 108 -0.71 -12.01 9.91
CA THR A 108 -0.52 -12.39 8.51
C THR A 108 -0.57 -11.17 7.62
N GLU A 109 0.12 -11.23 6.49
CA GLU A 109 0.06 -10.19 5.46
C GLU A 109 -0.95 -10.61 4.40
N GLU A 110 -1.87 -9.71 4.05
CA GLU A 110 -2.74 -9.85 2.88
C GLU A 110 -1.94 -9.41 1.65
N LYS A 111 -1.69 -10.36 0.74
CA LYS A 111 -0.94 -10.15 -0.50
C LYS A 111 -1.85 -9.83 -1.67
#